data_AF-A0A7C5GMC4-F1
#
_entry.id   AF-A0A7C5GMC4-F1
#
_cell.length_a   1.000
_cell.length_b   1.000
_cell.length_c   1.000
_cell.angle_alpha   90.00
_cell.angle_beta   90.00
_cell.angle_gamma   90.00
#
_symmetry.space_group_name_H-M   'P 1'
#
loop_
_entity.id
_entity.type
_entity.pdbx_description
1 polymer ?
#
loop_
_entity_poly.entity_id
_entity_poly.type
_entity_poly.pdbx_seq_one_letter_code
_entity_poly.pdbx_strand_id
1 'polypeptide(L)' 'MTERKNAYTYDDLIASGKGELFGEGFAKLPKPPMLMFDRITSITSDGGEFGKGQV' A
#
# COMPACT_ATOMS: atom_id res chain seq x y z
N MET A 1 -11.69 -10.39 8.66
CA MET A 1 -10.38 -9.69 8.65
C MET A 1 -9.93 -9.63 7.21
N THR A 2 -9.78 -8.44 6.64
CA THR A 2 -9.28 -8.30 5.27
C THR A 2 -7.82 -8.75 5.25
N GLU A 3 -7.51 -9.77 4.46
CA GLU A 3 -6.15 -10.28 4.30
C GLU A 3 -5.26 -9.17 3.71
N ARG A 4 -4.13 -8.87 4.35
CA ARG A 4 -3.20 -7.84 3.87
C ARG A 4 -2.15 -8.51 2.98
N LYS A 5 -1.97 -7.96 1.78
CA LYS A 5 -0.91 -8.39 0.86
C LYS A 5 0.43 -7.82 1.33
N ASN A 6 1.50 -8.54 1.04
CA ASN A 6 2.88 -8.07 1.26
C ASN A 6 3.48 -7.40 0.01
N ALA A 7 2.72 -7.27 -1.08
CA ALA A 7 3.13 -6.58 -2.29
C ALA A 7 1.90 -6.04 -3.02
N TYR A 8 2.05 -4.92 -3.73
CA TYR A 8 0.98 -4.21 -4.42
C TYR A 8 1.44 -3.76 -5.81
N THR A 9 0.62 -4.05 -6.82
CA THR A 9 0.83 -3.60 -8.21
C THR A 9 0.34 -2.17 -8.39
N TYR A 10 0.67 -1.55 -9.54
CA TYR A 10 0.17 -0.20 -9.87
C TYR A 10 -1.36 -0.10 -9.77
N ASP A 11 -2.08 -1.10 -10.29
CA ASP A 11 -3.54 -1.12 -10.24
C ASP A 11 -4.07 -1.19 -8.81
N ASP A 12 -3.40 -1.93 -7.92
CA ASP A 12 -3.72 -1.95 -6.49
C ASP A 12 -3.53 -0.54 -5.87
N LEU A 13 -2.45 0.18 -6.23
CA LEU A 13 -2.18 1.53 -5.74
C LEU A 13 -3.24 2.54 -6.23
N ILE A 14 -3.68 2.41 -7.49
CA ILE A 14 -4.76 3.21 -8.05
C ILE A 14 -6.08 2.92 -7.33
N ALA A 15 -6.39 1.65 -7.06
CA ALA A 15 -7.56 1.26 -6.27
C ALA A 15 -7.49 1.84 -4.84
N SER A 16 -6.30 1.88 -4.22
CA SER A 16 -6.08 2.55 -2.93
C SER A 16 -6.36 4.05 -3.00
N GLY A 17 -5.88 4.75 -4.03
CA GLY A 17 -6.15 6.18 -4.21
C GLY A 17 -7.63 6.50 -4.47
N LYS A 18 -8.39 5.55 -5.02
CA LYS A 18 -9.87 5.66 -5.15
C LYS A 18 -10.60 5.35 -3.84
N GLY A 19 -9.96 4.65 -2.90
CA GLY A 19 -10.58 4.14 -1.67
C GLY A 19 -11.29 2.79 -1.85
N GLU A 20 -10.98 2.07 -2.93
CA GLU A 20 -11.61 0.80 -3.30
C GLU A 20 -10.86 -0.40 -2.71
N LEU A 21 -9.54 -0.26 -2.47
CA LEU A 21 -8.68 -1.38 -2.04
C LEU A 21 -9.03 -1.92 -0.65
N PHE A 22 -9.29 -1.04 0.32
CA PHE A 22 -9.62 -1.43 1.70
C PHE A 22 -11.00 -0.94 2.16
N GLY A 23 -11.71 -0.18 1.32
CA GLY A 23 -13.01 0.40 1.61
C GLY A 23 -12.96 1.75 2.33
N GLU A 24 -14.13 2.25 2.68
CA GLU A 24 -14.31 3.55 3.33
C GLU A 24 -13.69 3.58 4.74
N GLY A 25 -13.12 4.72 5.12
CA GLY A 25 -12.46 4.91 6.42
C GLY A 25 -10.98 4.54 6.45
N PHE A 26 -10.45 3.87 5.41
CA PHE A 26 -9.02 3.61 5.28
C PHE A 26 -8.28 4.77 4.60
N ALA A 27 -6.98 4.86 4.90
CA ALA A 27 -6.09 5.83 4.25
C ALA A 27 -6.05 5.60 2.73
N LYS A 28 -6.03 6.70 1.98
CA LYS A 28 -5.95 6.70 0.53
C LYS A 28 -4.59 7.20 0.09
N LEU A 29 -4.02 6.56 -0.92
CA LEU A 29 -2.83 7.09 -1.58
C LEU A 29 -3.18 8.34 -2.42
N PRO A 30 -2.21 9.22 -2.69
CA PRO A 30 -2.35 10.24 -3.71
C PRO A 30 -2.68 9.62 -5.07
N LYS A 31 -3.43 10.37 -5.90
CA LYS A 31 -3.66 10.00 -7.30
C LYS A 31 -2.60 10.65 -8.19
N PRO A 32 -2.34 10.13 -9.39
CA PRO A 32 -1.56 10.85 -10.40
C PRO A 32 -2.09 12.28 -10.62
N PRO A 33 -1.21 13.29 -10.80
CA PRO A 33 0.25 13.18 -10.96
C PRO A 33 1.05 13.13 -9.65
N MET A 34 0.40 13.08 -8.48
CA MET A 34 1.07 13.08 -7.17
C MET A 34 1.39 11.68 -6.62
N LEU A 35 1.02 10.61 -7.35
CA LEU A 35 1.45 9.26 -7.01
C LEU A 35 2.91 9.10 -7.45
N MET A 36 3.80 8.84 -6.51
CA MET A 36 5.27 8.91 -6.73
C MET A 36 5.95 7.55 -6.92
N PHE A 37 5.19 6.45 -6.98
CA PHE A 37 5.73 5.11 -7.15
C PHE A 37 4.72 4.18 -7.84
N ASP A 38 5.25 3.19 -8.54
CA ASP A 38 4.44 2.31 -9.39
C ASP A 38 4.07 0.98 -8.73
N ARG A 39 4.78 0.58 -7.66
CA ARG A 39 4.57 -0.70 -6.97
C ARG A 39 5.18 -0.68 -5.57
N ILE A 40 4.64 -1.54 -4.72
CA ILE A 40 5.25 -1.96 -3.45
C ILE A 40 5.66 -3.42 -3.62
N THR A 41 6.95 -3.71 -3.64
CA THR A 41 7.45 -5.09 -3.87
C THR A 41 7.51 -5.93 -2.60
N SER A 42 7.62 -5.29 -1.44
CA SER A 42 7.58 -5.92 -0.12
C SER A 42 6.98 -4.95 0.89
N ILE A 43 6.16 -5.44 1.81
CA ILE A 43 5.76 -4.74 3.02
C ILE A 43 5.55 -5.79 4.10
N THR A 44 6.24 -5.64 5.22
CA THR A 44 6.20 -6.60 6.33
C THR A 44 6.07 -5.88 7.67
N SER A 45 5.43 -6.53 8.64
CA SER A 45 5.29 -6.01 10.01
C SER A 45 6.56 -6.13 10.85
N ASP A 46 7.49 -6.96 10.40
CA ASP A 46 8.79 -7.26 11.00
C ASP A 46 9.92 -7.02 10.00
N GLY A 47 11.17 -7.05 10.46
CA GLY A 47 12.35 -6.69 9.67
C GLY A 47 12.70 -5.20 9.72
N GLY A 48 13.49 -4.73 8.75
CA GLY A 48 14.08 -3.39 8.75
C GLY A 48 15.20 -3.23 9.80
N GLU A 49 15.84 -2.06 9.79
CA GLU A 49 17.00 -1.75 10.66
C GLU A 49 16.72 -1.96 12.16
N PHE A 50 15.48 -1.69 12.59
CA PHE A 50 15.06 -1.79 13.99
C PHE A 50 14.14 -2.99 14.28
N GLY A 51 13.91 -3.88 13.32
CA GLY A 51 13.06 -5.06 13.51
C GLY A 51 11.56 -4.76 13.68
N LYS A 52 11.08 -3.57 13.28
CA LYS A 52 9.69 -3.10 13.49
C LYS A 52 8.91 -2.89 12.19
N GLY A 53 9.37 -3.51 11.11
CA GLY A 53 8.73 -3.46 9.79
C GLY A 53 9.56 -2.74 8.74
N GLN A 54 9.22 -3.01 7.48
CA GLN A 54 9.89 -2.45 6.31
C GLN A 54 8.95 -2.43 5.10
N VAL A 55 9.24 -1.53 4.16
CA VAL A 55 8.60 -1.36 2.86
C VAL A 55 9.68 -1.11 1.82
#